data_AF-A0A8H7TPZ6-F1
#
_entry.id   AF-A0A8H7TPZ6-F1
#
_cell.length_a   1.000
_cell.length_b   1.000
_cell.length_c   1.000
_cell.angle_alpha   90.00
_cell.angle_beta   90.00
_cell.angle_gamma   90.00
#
_symmetry.space_group_name_H-M   'P 1'
#
loop_
_entity.id
_entity.type
_entity.pdbx_description
1 polymer ?
#
loop_
_entity_poly.entity_id
_entity_poly.type
_entity_poly.pdbx_seq_one_letter_code
_entity_poly.pdbx_strand_id
1 'polypeptide(L)'
;MENQCIYGCAHGVIGLDFGSTYSAAAVLLPSVDGYSTRNMVFFRKFPTSLHVIHGENDVELQFDPVDRVMLRKDRLCHLKALLMNQTNPRNGDNRMVNSFYSSWSGLDLPDEDVVVAKFLKGLFEKALGVARGLDAWHDRLRPAITITYPISWSPEELSMFRSAVRSAGIADHACRTCRVRYITEHRAVVTTMQHEHHNVLAELNSDSMIVADFGGMTDDAAVVPYPDSIPLRYPEEEELELLDRRMLHNSSYTGSMSADAEFRALLLQKGTLKQIFDKSAEAKASLIEALFQQAASLQHNVKCIVLTGGFSLNLRLEAQVKKKLRERLQGDCPVFLETFDRRLAVCTGAVLWRLPHLLRRLIDSQDA
;
A
#
# COMPACT_ATOMS: atom_id res chain seq x y z
N MET A 1 -26.85 -26.73 -3.95
CA MET A 1 -27.50 -25.43 -3.70
C MET A 1 -26.44 -24.35 -3.89
N GLU A 2 -26.27 -23.90 -5.14
CA GLU A 2 -25.46 -22.74 -5.45
C GLU A 2 -26.14 -21.53 -4.81
N ASN A 3 -25.46 -20.90 -3.84
CA ASN A 3 -25.94 -19.66 -3.23
C ASN A 3 -25.94 -18.56 -4.30
N GLN A 4 -27.07 -18.45 -4.97
CA GLN A 4 -27.46 -17.36 -5.84
C GLN A 4 -27.33 -16.04 -5.08
N CYS A 5 -26.17 -15.41 -5.21
CA CYS A 5 -25.86 -14.09 -4.69
C CYS A 5 -26.44 -13.06 -5.66
N ILE A 6 -27.78 -13.02 -5.72
CA ILE A 6 -28.55 -12.17 -6.63
C ILE A 6 -28.93 -10.90 -5.86
N TYR A 7 -28.48 -9.75 -6.36
CA TYR A 7 -28.73 -8.38 -5.89
C TYR A 7 -28.21 -8.04 -4.46
N GLY A 8 -27.40 -6.98 -4.34
CA GLY A 8 -27.16 -6.31 -3.05
C GLY A 8 -26.08 -6.83 -2.09
N CYS A 9 -25.10 -7.67 -2.49
CA CYS A 9 -24.13 -8.26 -1.53
C CYS A 9 -23.18 -7.26 -0.85
N ALA A 10 -22.79 -6.18 -1.55
CA ALA A 10 -21.79 -5.23 -1.07
C ALA A 10 -22.42 -3.86 -0.79
N HIS A 11 -22.68 -3.56 0.48
CA HIS A 11 -23.01 -2.20 0.93
C HIS A 11 -21.79 -1.51 1.52
N GLY A 12 -20.60 -1.89 1.10
CA GLY A 12 -19.43 -1.13 1.48
C GLY A 12 -18.18 -1.72 0.89
N VAL A 13 -17.19 -0.86 0.75
CA VAL A 13 -15.86 -1.22 0.26
C VAL A 13 -14.89 -1.00 1.39
N ILE A 14 -14.05 -2.00 1.65
CA ILE A 14 -12.93 -1.89 2.57
C ILE A 14 -11.64 -1.97 1.73
N GLY A 15 -10.86 -0.90 1.76
CA GLY A 15 -9.49 -0.86 1.25
C GLY A 15 -8.52 -1.05 2.41
N LEU A 16 -7.61 -2.03 2.31
CA LEU A 16 -6.57 -2.28 3.31
C LEU A 16 -5.19 -2.01 2.71
N ASP A 17 -4.38 -1.20 3.39
CA ASP A 17 -2.97 -0.97 3.10
C ASP A 17 -2.11 -1.64 4.18
N PHE A 18 -1.44 -2.73 3.82
CA PHE A 18 -0.49 -3.42 4.68
C PHE A 18 0.93 -2.88 4.44
N GLY A 19 1.24 -1.75 5.05
CA GLY A 19 2.55 -1.10 4.94
C GLY A 19 3.59 -1.66 5.92
N SER A 20 4.88 -1.46 5.66
CA SER A 20 5.97 -2.02 6.48
C SER A 20 6.14 -1.36 7.84
N THR A 21 5.74 -0.10 7.99
CA THR A 21 5.87 0.65 9.25
C THR A 21 4.52 1.03 9.80
N TYR A 22 3.63 1.46 8.92
CA TYR A 22 2.27 1.78 9.25
C TYR A 22 1.33 1.13 8.25
N SER A 23 0.21 0.60 8.73
CA SER A 23 -0.89 0.11 7.93
C SER A 23 -2.09 1.04 8.09
N ALA A 24 -2.95 1.07 7.08
CA ALA A 24 -4.17 1.88 7.11
C ALA A 24 -5.33 1.08 6.53
N ALA A 25 -6.54 1.58 6.80
CA ALA A 25 -7.74 1.10 6.14
C ALA A 25 -8.65 2.27 5.76
N ALA A 26 -9.39 2.12 4.68
CA ALA A 26 -10.48 3.00 4.31
C ALA A 26 -11.75 2.19 4.14
N VAL A 27 -12.86 2.74 4.62
CA VAL A 27 -14.20 2.16 4.48
C VAL A 27 -15.06 3.15 3.73
N LEU A 28 -15.70 2.72 2.66
CA LEU A 28 -16.70 3.50 1.96
C LEU A 28 -18.05 2.83 2.08
N LEU A 29 -19.01 3.56 2.62
CA LEU A 29 -20.40 3.13 2.71
C LEU A 29 -21.24 3.82 1.62
N PRO A 30 -22.25 3.12 1.07
CA PRO A 30 -23.25 3.72 0.22
C PRO A 30 -24.08 4.71 1.05
N SER A 31 -24.57 5.75 0.39
CA SER A 31 -25.63 6.61 0.86
C SER A 31 -26.89 6.40 0.05
N VAL A 32 -27.99 7.06 0.45
CA VAL A 32 -29.26 7.07 -0.27
C VAL A 32 -29.07 7.50 -1.74
N ASP A 33 -28.14 8.44 -1.98
CA ASP A 33 -27.81 8.94 -3.32
C ASP A 33 -26.72 8.13 -4.05
N GLY A 34 -26.35 6.96 -3.51
CA GLY A 34 -25.29 6.09 -4.04
C GLY A 34 -23.95 6.25 -3.34
N TYR A 35 -22.85 5.88 -4.01
CA TYR A 35 -21.51 5.96 -3.45
C TYR A 35 -20.93 7.36 -3.62
N SER A 36 -20.49 7.97 -2.52
CA SER A 36 -19.81 9.26 -2.51
C SER A 36 -18.54 9.16 -1.68
N THR A 37 -17.42 9.66 -2.21
CA THR A 37 -16.15 9.71 -1.47
C THR A 37 -16.22 10.56 -0.21
N ARG A 38 -17.25 11.41 -0.08
CA ARG A 38 -17.56 12.15 1.15
C ARG A 38 -17.94 11.24 2.32
N ASN A 39 -18.41 10.03 2.04
CA ASN A 39 -18.78 9.02 3.04
C ASN A 39 -17.64 8.03 3.31
N MET A 40 -16.44 8.31 2.80
CA MET A 40 -15.28 7.48 3.07
C MET A 40 -14.73 7.79 4.46
N VAL A 41 -14.69 6.77 5.29
CA VAL A 41 -14.15 6.83 6.64
C VAL A 41 -12.77 6.20 6.65
N PHE A 42 -11.79 6.97 7.14
CA PHE A 42 -10.41 6.53 7.20
C PHE A 42 -10.05 6.05 8.60
N PHE A 43 -9.41 4.90 8.64
CA PHE A 43 -8.73 4.39 9.82
C PHE A 43 -7.26 4.79 9.70
N ARG A 44 -6.88 5.88 10.39
CA ARG A 44 -5.57 6.56 10.29
C ARG A 44 -4.40 5.65 10.70
N LYS A 45 -3.35 5.59 9.88
CA LYS A 45 -2.06 4.87 10.09
C LYS A 45 -1.80 4.32 11.51
N PHE A 46 -1.83 2.99 11.63
CA PHE A 46 -1.47 2.21 12.81
C PHE A 46 -0.08 1.64 12.64
N PRO A 47 0.75 1.56 13.70
CA PRO A 47 2.00 0.83 13.62
C PRO A 47 1.74 -0.60 13.12
N THR A 48 2.43 -1.02 12.06
CA THR A 48 2.36 -2.40 11.57
C THR A 48 3.10 -3.30 12.53
N SER A 49 2.41 -3.68 13.60
CA SER A 49 3.01 -4.41 14.71
C SER A 49 1.99 -5.20 15.52
N LEU A 50 2.48 -6.24 16.20
CA LEU A 50 1.76 -7.01 17.19
C LEU A 50 2.39 -6.81 18.56
N HIS A 51 1.58 -6.76 19.61
CA HIS A 51 2.06 -6.83 20.98
C HIS A 51 2.38 -8.29 21.33
N VAL A 52 3.50 -8.50 21.99
CA VAL A 52 4.01 -9.80 22.43
C VAL A 52 3.70 -9.94 23.92
N ILE A 53 2.79 -10.84 24.25
CA ILE A 53 2.42 -11.15 25.63
C ILE A 53 3.12 -12.45 26.01
N HIS A 54 4.01 -12.36 26.99
CA HIS A 54 4.76 -13.51 27.50
C HIS A 54 3.92 -14.25 28.55
N GLY A 55 3.49 -15.47 28.23
CA GLY A 55 2.94 -16.42 29.18
C GLY A 55 4.04 -17.26 29.85
N GLU A 56 3.65 -18.14 30.78
CA GLU A 56 4.60 -19.02 31.49
C GLU A 56 5.26 -20.04 30.55
N ASN A 57 4.58 -20.45 29.48
CA ASN A 57 5.08 -21.45 28.52
C ASN A 57 4.81 -21.10 27.05
N ASP A 58 4.18 -19.96 26.77
CA ASP A 58 3.75 -19.57 25.43
C ASP A 58 3.90 -18.06 25.18
N VAL A 59 3.83 -17.69 23.90
CA VAL A 59 3.82 -16.30 23.44
C VAL A 59 2.48 -16.04 22.76
N GLU A 60 1.70 -15.12 23.31
CA GLU A 60 0.50 -14.64 22.66
C GLU A 60 0.80 -13.36 21.87
N LEU A 61 0.33 -13.32 20.62
CA LEU A 61 0.45 -12.16 19.75
C LEU A 61 -0.91 -11.47 19.62
N GLN A 62 -0.96 -10.21 20.03
CA GLN A 62 -2.18 -9.40 20.02
C GLN A 62 -2.06 -8.20 19.07
N PHE A 63 -3.11 -7.94 18.30
CA PHE A 63 -3.22 -6.70 17.53
C PHE A 63 -3.49 -5.52 18.47
N ASP A 64 -2.55 -4.56 18.51
CA ASP A 64 -2.70 -3.32 19.28
C ASP A 64 -2.69 -2.11 18.33
N PRO A 65 -3.85 -1.49 18.07
CA PRO A 65 -3.95 -0.30 17.24
C PRO A 65 -3.53 0.98 17.98
N VAL A 66 -3.10 0.92 19.25
CA VAL A 66 -2.76 2.13 20.00
C VAL A 66 -1.27 2.46 19.84
N ASP A 67 -1.01 3.72 19.49
CA ASP A 67 0.32 4.34 19.55
C ASP A 67 0.67 4.71 21.00
N ARG A 68 0.57 3.73 21.91
CA ARG A 68 1.08 3.88 23.28
C ARG A 68 2.59 3.78 23.20
N VAL A 69 3.28 4.62 23.98
CA VAL A 69 4.71 4.49 24.28
C VAL A 69 4.93 3.22 25.13
N MET A 70 4.72 2.06 24.51
CA MET A 70 5.11 0.75 25.02
C MET A 70 6.61 0.57 24.73
N LEU A 71 7.32 -0.14 25.61
CA LEU A 71 8.73 -0.44 25.36
C LEU A 71 8.85 -1.24 24.07
N ARG A 72 9.83 -0.91 23.20
CA ARG A 72 10.10 -1.62 21.94
C ARG A 72 10.29 -3.14 22.11
N LYS A 73 10.54 -3.63 23.33
CA LYS A 73 10.82 -5.05 23.62
C LYS A 73 9.58 -5.94 23.55
N ASP A 74 8.38 -5.39 23.74
CA ASP A 74 7.14 -6.16 23.77
C ASP A 74 6.36 -6.04 22.45
N ARG A 75 7.04 -5.60 21.37
CA ARG A 75 6.39 -5.41 20.06
C ARG A 75 7.13 -6.10 18.94
N LEU A 76 6.34 -6.77 18.12
CA LEU A 76 6.71 -7.37 16.87
C LEU A 76 6.39 -6.37 15.75
N CYS A 77 7.36 -5.58 15.29
CA CYS A 77 7.15 -4.55 14.25
C CYS A 77 7.43 -5.09 12.84
N HIS A 78 7.35 -4.27 11.79
CA HIS A 78 7.90 -4.59 10.47
C HIS A 78 7.43 -5.91 9.85
N LEU A 79 6.20 -6.30 10.16
CA LEU A 79 5.65 -7.62 9.83
C LEU A 79 5.64 -7.92 8.33
N LYS A 80 5.61 -6.89 7.49
CA LYS A 80 5.71 -7.03 6.03
C LYS A 80 7.02 -7.70 5.59
N ALA A 81 8.10 -7.50 6.35
CA ALA A 81 9.42 -8.08 6.07
C ALA A 81 9.45 -9.60 6.22
N LEU A 82 8.49 -10.19 6.95
CA LEU A 82 8.35 -11.63 7.10
C LEU A 82 7.90 -12.30 5.80
N LEU A 83 7.24 -11.55 4.93
CA LEU A 83 6.79 -12.04 3.63
C LEU A 83 7.79 -11.73 2.52
N MET A 84 8.86 -10.98 2.82
CA MET A 84 9.86 -10.60 1.83
C MET A 84 10.93 -11.69 1.75
N ASN A 85 11.16 -12.21 0.54
CA ASN A 85 12.09 -13.27 0.28
C ASN A 85 13.53 -12.78 0.53
N GLN A 86 14.11 -13.29 1.62
CA GLN A 86 15.42 -12.91 2.14
C GLN A 86 16.57 -13.20 1.16
N THR A 87 16.34 -14.03 0.13
CA THR A 87 17.37 -14.46 -0.82
C THR A 87 17.52 -13.53 -2.01
N ASN A 88 16.72 -12.47 -2.17
CA ASN A 88 16.88 -11.57 -3.32
C ASN A 88 17.98 -10.52 -3.00
N PRO A 89 19.22 -10.66 -3.52
CA PRO A 89 20.39 -9.88 -3.10
C PRO A 89 20.39 -8.47 -3.70
N ARG A 90 19.23 -8.00 -4.20
CA ARG A 90 19.18 -6.97 -5.23
C ARG A 90 19.58 -5.58 -4.78
N ASN A 91 19.89 -5.31 -3.50
CA ASN A 91 20.77 -4.20 -3.10
C ASN A 91 21.12 -4.27 -1.60
N GLY A 92 22.39 -4.55 -1.29
CA GLY A 92 23.15 -4.02 -0.15
C GLY A 92 22.52 -3.99 1.25
N ASP A 93 23.10 -4.78 2.15
CA ASP A 93 22.97 -4.71 3.62
C ASP A 93 21.62 -5.16 4.21
N ASN A 94 21.43 -6.49 4.25
CA ASN A 94 20.38 -7.19 5.02
C ASN A 94 20.45 -6.94 6.54
N ARG A 95 21.26 -5.99 7.04
CA ARG A 95 21.37 -5.66 8.47
C ARG A 95 20.05 -5.27 9.09
N MET A 96 19.12 -4.64 8.35
CA MET A 96 17.80 -4.30 8.88
C MET A 96 16.93 -5.54 9.09
N VAL A 97 16.87 -6.42 8.09
CA VAL A 97 16.14 -7.70 8.15
C VAL A 97 16.77 -8.60 9.22
N ASN A 98 18.10 -8.69 9.26
CA ASN A 98 18.83 -9.44 10.29
C ASN A 98 18.65 -8.83 11.69
N SER A 99 18.64 -7.49 11.83
CA SER A 99 18.37 -6.83 13.11
C SER A 99 16.95 -7.12 13.58
N PHE A 100 15.99 -7.17 12.66
CA PHE A 100 14.62 -7.56 12.92
C PHE A 100 14.55 -9.01 13.41
N TYR A 101 15.05 -10.00 12.67
CA TYR A 101 15.08 -11.39 13.13
C TYR A 101 15.93 -11.62 14.38
N SER A 102 16.99 -10.83 14.62
CA SER A 102 17.76 -10.92 15.86
C SER A 102 16.98 -10.42 17.08
N SER A 103 16.01 -9.52 16.90
CA SER A 103 15.08 -9.15 17.98
C SER A 103 14.03 -10.24 18.25
N TRP A 104 13.95 -11.26 17.39
CA TRP A 104 13.03 -12.39 17.52
C TRP A 104 13.74 -13.65 18.01
N SER A 105 15.07 -13.69 17.97
CA SER A 105 15.85 -14.88 18.33
C SER A 105 15.60 -15.24 19.80
N GLY A 106 15.02 -16.42 20.03
CA GLY A 106 14.68 -16.94 21.37
C GLY A 106 13.18 -16.93 21.70
N LEU A 107 12.32 -16.45 20.80
CA LEU A 107 10.86 -16.60 20.90
C LEU A 107 10.40 -17.80 20.07
N ASP A 108 9.57 -18.66 20.66
CA ASP A 108 8.87 -19.73 19.93
C ASP A 108 7.64 -19.14 19.22
N LEU A 109 7.88 -18.54 18.06
CA LEU A 109 6.84 -17.85 17.28
C LEU A 109 6.22 -18.80 16.25
N PRO A 110 4.93 -18.61 15.91
CA PRO A 110 4.31 -19.30 14.78
C PRO A 110 5.02 -18.98 13.46
N ASP A 111 4.68 -19.75 12.42
CA ASP A 111 5.10 -19.48 11.05
C ASP A 111 4.81 -18.03 10.62
N GLU A 112 5.66 -17.50 9.74
CA GLU A 112 5.65 -16.11 9.28
C GLU A 112 4.28 -15.65 8.77
N ASP A 113 3.59 -16.49 8.00
CA ASP A 113 2.27 -16.20 7.46
C ASP A 113 1.17 -16.19 8.53
N VAL A 114 1.30 -17.02 9.58
CA VAL A 114 0.40 -17.03 10.75
C VAL A 114 0.56 -15.74 11.56
N VAL A 115 1.79 -15.27 11.75
CA VAL A 115 2.06 -13.98 12.41
C VAL A 115 1.40 -12.85 11.62
N VAL A 116 1.60 -12.80 10.30
CA VAL A 116 0.99 -11.77 9.45
C VAL A 116 -0.54 -11.90 9.45
N ALA A 117 -1.07 -13.12 9.44
CA ALA A 117 -2.50 -13.38 9.49
C ALA A 117 -3.15 -12.77 10.75
N LYS A 118 -2.50 -12.89 11.91
CA LYS A 118 -3.00 -12.27 13.16
C LYS A 118 -3.11 -10.75 13.04
N PHE A 119 -2.12 -10.10 12.43
CA PHE A 119 -2.17 -8.66 12.22
C PHE A 119 -3.27 -8.26 11.22
N LEU A 120 -3.33 -8.94 10.07
CA LEU A 120 -4.34 -8.69 9.05
C LEU A 120 -5.75 -8.88 9.59
N LYS A 121 -5.97 -9.90 10.40
CA LYS A 121 -7.24 -10.13 11.09
C LYS A 121 -7.63 -8.94 11.95
N GLY A 122 -6.73 -8.48 12.83
CA GLY A 122 -6.98 -7.33 13.69
C GLY A 122 -7.25 -6.03 12.91
N LEU A 123 -6.48 -5.77 11.85
CA LEU A 123 -6.69 -4.63 10.96
C LEU A 123 -8.07 -4.68 10.28
N PHE A 124 -8.44 -5.85 9.75
CA PHE A 124 -9.72 -6.07 9.09
C PHE A 124 -10.91 -5.97 10.06
N GLU A 125 -10.85 -6.63 11.21
CA GLU A 125 -11.90 -6.59 12.23
C GLU A 125 -12.13 -5.17 12.73
N LYS A 126 -11.06 -4.37 12.83
CA LYS A 126 -11.15 -2.98 13.22
C LYS A 126 -11.81 -2.11 12.14
N ALA A 127 -11.43 -2.30 10.87
CA ALA A 127 -12.10 -1.63 9.75
C ALA A 127 -13.60 -2.02 9.66
N LEU A 128 -13.90 -3.31 9.83
CA LEU A 128 -15.26 -3.83 9.84
C LEU A 128 -16.07 -3.29 11.03
N GLY A 129 -15.47 -3.17 12.21
CA GLY A 129 -16.11 -2.59 13.39
C GLY A 129 -16.51 -1.13 13.17
N VAL A 130 -15.66 -0.34 12.49
CA VAL A 130 -16.02 1.03 12.08
C VAL A 130 -17.18 0.99 11.08
N ALA A 131 -17.12 0.11 10.08
CA ALA A 131 -18.20 -0.04 9.11
C ALA A 131 -19.54 -0.34 9.79
N ARG A 132 -19.55 -1.26 10.76
CA ARG A 132 -20.73 -1.65 11.57
C ARG A 132 -21.23 -0.57 12.51
N GLY A 133 -20.35 0.26 13.05
CA GLY A 133 -20.71 1.36 13.95
C GLY A 133 -21.32 2.57 13.24
N LEU A 134 -21.31 2.59 11.90
CA LEU A 134 -22.02 3.55 11.10
C LEU A 134 -23.40 2.94 10.82
N ASP A 135 -24.48 3.55 11.32
CA ASP A 135 -25.88 3.06 11.30
C ASP A 135 -26.44 2.66 9.91
N ALA A 136 -25.66 2.82 8.84
CA ALA A 136 -25.94 2.38 7.48
C ALA A 136 -25.51 0.93 7.18
N TRP A 137 -24.84 0.22 8.11
CA TRP A 137 -24.41 -1.16 7.90
C TRP A 137 -25.46 -2.17 8.36
N HIS A 138 -25.92 -3.03 7.47
CA HIS A 138 -26.82 -4.14 7.82
C HIS A 138 -26.02 -5.44 7.98
N ASP A 139 -26.24 -6.19 9.07
CA ASP A 139 -25.48 -7.41 9.41
C ASP A 139 -25.54 -8.55 8.38
N ARG A 140 -26.46 -8.46 7.42
CA ARG A 140 -26.61 -9.43 6.32
C ARG A 140 -25.66 -9.16 5.15
N LEU A 141 -24.92 -8.05 5.20
CA LEU A 141 -24.19 -7.49 4.06
C LEU A 141 -22.69 -7.71 4.22
N ARG A 142 -22.03 -7.96 3.10
CA ARG A 142 -20.63 -8.37 3.06
C ARG A 142 -19.79 -7.27 2.43
N PRO A 143 -18.66 -6.87 3.04
CA PRO A 143 -17.79 -5.87 2.42
C PRO A 143 -17.19 -6.43 1.13
N ALA A 144 -17.07 -5.57 0.13
CA ALA A 144 -16.13 -5.78 -0.96
C ALA A 144 -14.74 -5.37 -0.45
N ILE A 145 -13.75 -6.27 -0.54
CA ILE A 145 -12.42 -6.04 0.06
C ILE A 145 -11.37 -5.91 -1.05
N THR A 146 -10.58 -4.85 -0.98
CA THR A 146 -9.36 -4.66 -1.79
C THR A 146 -8.18 -4.51 -0.83
N ILE A 147 -7.11 -5.27 -1.06
CA ILE A 147 -5.89 -5.24 -0.26
C ILE A 147 -4.73 -4.84 -1.17
N THR A 148 -3.91 -3.89 -0.75
CA THR A 148 -2.75 -3.46 -1.54
C THR A 148 -1.49 -4.23 -1.19
N TYR A 149 -0.59 -4.36 -2.16
CA TYR A 149 0.74 -4.95 -1.98
C TYR A 149 1.81 -4.20 -2.81
N PRO A 150 3.10 -4.31 -2.48
CA PRO A 150 4.16 -3.69 -3.26
C PRO A 150 4.27 -4.31 -4.63
N ILE A 151 4.49 -3.49 -5.65
CA ILE A 151 4.71 -3.97 -7.01
C ILE A 151 5.96 -4.86 -7.17
N SER A 152 6.93 -4.69 -6.27
CA SER A 152 8.19 -5.41 -6.27
C SER A 152 8.08 -6.85 -5.76
N TRP A 153 6.91 -7.24 -5.25
CA TRP A 153 6.71 -8.58 -4.73
C TRP A 153 6.68 -9.66 -5.83
N SER A 154 7.42 -10.71 -5.58
CA SER A 154 7.47 -11.92 -6.40
C SER A 154 6.15 -12.71 -6.29
N PRO A 155 5.87 -13.61 -7.26
CA PRO A 155 4.72 -14.52 -7.17
C PRO A 155 4.66 -15.29 -5.85
N GLU A 156 5.82 -15.70 -5.32
CA GLU A 156 5.96 -16.44 -4.08
C GLU A 156 5.58 -15.58 -2.87
N GLU A 157 6.11 -14.35 -2.80
CA GLU A 157 5.79 -13.39 -1.72
C GLU A 157 4.29 -13.04 -1.73
N LEU A 158 3.70 -12.83 -2.91
CA LEU A 158 2.27 -12.60 -3.07
C LEU A 158 1.44 -13.83 -2.70
N SER A 159 1.93 -15.05 -3.00
CA SER A 159 1.27 -16.30 -2.59
C SER A 159 1.26 -16.47 -1.07
N MET A 160 2.39 -16.18 -0.40
CA MET A 160 2.46 -16.17 1.08
C MET A 160 1.51 -15.13 1.68
N PHE A 161 1.44 -13.93 1.09
CA PHE A 161 0.50 -12.91 1.52
C PHE A 161 -0.96 -13.34 1.38
N ARG A 162 -1.32 -13.94 0.24
CA ARG A 162 -2.66 -14.52 0.02
C ARG A 162 -2.95 -15.62 1.04
N SER A 163 -1.96 -16.45 1.40
CA SER A 163 -2.07 -17.44 2.49
C SER A 163 -2.41 -16.76 3.81
N ALA A 164 -1.65 -15.74 4.19
CA ALA A 164 -1.88 -14.99 5.43
C ALA A 164 -3.28 -14.32 5.47
N VAL A 165 -3.74 -13.76 4.35
CA VAL A 165 -5.10 -13.18 4.24
C VAL A 165 -6.18 -14.24 4.44
N ARG A 166 -6.02 -15.44 3.86
CA ARG A 166 -6.94 -16.57 4.09
C ARG A 166 -6.92 -17.04 5.54
N SER A 167 -5.74 -17.21 6.11
CA SER A 167 -5.54 -17.60 7.52
C SER A 167 -6.09 -16.56 8.50
N ALA A 168 -6.12 -15.27 8.10
CA ALA A 168 -6.74 -14.21 8.87
C ALA A 168 -8.28 -14.31 8.91
N GLY A 169 -8.88 -15.21 8.13
CA GLY A 169 -10.34 -15.33 8.01
C GLY A 169 -10.97 -14.21 7.20
N ILE A 170 -10.18 -13.45 6.44
CA ILE A 170 -10.68 -12.44 5.52
C ILE A 170 -11.25 -13.18 4.32
N ALA A 171 -12.56 -13.39 4.35
CA ALA A 171 -13.21 -14.39 3.54
C ALA A 171 -13.09 -14.14 2.04
N ASP A 172 -12.42 -15.05 1.34
CA ASP A 172 -12.48 -15.15 -0.11
C ASP A 172 -13.79 -15.82 -0.52
N HIS A 173 -14.81 -15.00 -0.71
CA HIS A 173 -16.14 -15.50 -1.06
C HIS A 173 -16.20 -15.93 -2.52
N ALA A 174 -16.91 -17.04 -2.80
CA ALA A 174 -17.20 -17.47 -4.18
C ALA A 174 -17.93 -16.40 -5.01
N CYS A 175 -18.60 -15.45 -4.36
CA CYS A 175 -19.21 -14.30 -5.05
C CYS A 175 -18.13 -13.38 -5.63
N ARG A 176 -18.08 -13.27 -6.96
CA ARG A 176 -17.10 -12.45 -7.72
C ARG A 176 -16.97 -10.98 -7.27
N THR A 177 -18.02 -10.40 -6.67
CA THR A 177 -18.05 -9.03 -6.16
C THR A 177 -17.66 -8.91 -4.69
N CYS A 178 -17.93 -9.94 -3.91
CA CYS A 178 -17.61 -9.96 -2.49
C CYS A 178 -16.24 -10.68 -2.24
N ARG A 179 -15.61 -11.26 -3.26
CA ARG A 179 -14.26 -11.85 -3.19
C ARG A 179 -13.18 -10.81 -2.93
N VAL A 180 -12.17 -11.19 -2.16
CA VAL A 180 -11.01 -10.33 -1.88
C VAL A 180 -10.28 -10.05 -3.19
N ARG A 181 -9.82 -8.82 -3.39
CA ARG A 181 -8.96 -8.45 -4.51
C ARG A 181 -7.65 -7.88 -4.03
N TYR A 182 -6.66 -8.05 -4.87
CA TYR A 182 -5.31 -7.56 -4.68
C TYR A 182 -4.99 -6.59 -5.80
N ILE A 183 -4.44 -5.43 -5.44
CA ILE A 183 -3.89 -4.47 -6.41
C ILE A 183 -2.56 -3.97 -5.89
N THR A 184 -1.67 -3.50 -6.77
CA THR A 184 -0.45 -2.85 -6.31
C THR A 184 -0.74 -1.51 -5.64
N GLU A 185 0.11 -1.12 -4.68
CA GLU A 185 0.07 0.19 -4.02
C GLU A 185 0.11 1.33 -5.06
N HIS A 186 0.96 1.20 -6.08
CA HIS A 186 1.13 2.19 -7.16
C HIS A 186 -0.14 2.35 -8.00
N ARG A 187 -0.81 1.24 -8.34
CA ARG A 187 -2.08 1.27 -9.07
C ARG A 187 -3.20 1.88 -8.23
N ALA A 188 -3.21 1.61 -6.93
CA ALA A 188 -4.12 2.25 -6.01
C ALA A 188 -3.91 3.78 -6.03
N VAL A 189 -2.66 4.25 -5.94
CA VAL A 189 -2.34 5.68 -6.02
C VAL A 189 -2.80 6.30 -7.34
N VAL A 190 -2.55 5.66 -8.50
CA VAL A 190 -3.07 6.16 -9.78
C VAL A 190 -4.59 6.28 -9.77
N THR A 191 -5.29 5.31 -9.17
CA THR A 191 -6.76 5.38 -9.03
C THR A 191 -7.20 6.59 -8.20
N THR A 192 -6.49 6.90 -7.12
CA THR A 192 -6.72 8.14 -6.34
C THR A 192 -6.46 9.38 -7.19
N MET A 193 -5.37 9.41 -7.95
CA MET A 193 -5.03 10.55 -8.80
C MET A 193 -6.05 10.79 -9.91
N GLN A 194 -6.54 9.72 -10.54
CA GLN A 194 -7.62 9.81 -11.53
C GLN A 194 -8.88 10.42 -10.93
N HIS A 195 -9.19 10.12 -9.67
CA HIS A 195 -10.34 10.70 -8.97
C HIS A 195 -10.13 12.17 -8.60
N GLU A 196 -8.98 12.50 -8.00
CA GLU A 196 -8.69 13.83 -7.46
C GLU A 196 -8.30 14.85 -8.53
N HIS A 197 -7.64 14.42 -9.60
CA HIS A 197 -6.99 15.27 -10.60
C HIS A 197 -7.44 14.98 -12.04
N HIS A 198 -8.64 14.44 -12.26
CA HIS A 198 -9.13 14.04 -13.60
C HIS A 198 -8.92 15.10 -14.69
N ASN A 199 -9.24 16.37 -14.40
CA ASN A 199 -9.09 17.46 -15.38
C ASN A 199 -7.62 17.73 -15.73
N VAL A 200 -6.75 17.80 -14.73
CA VAL A 200 -5.32 18.05 -14.93
C VAL A 200 -4.68 16.89 -15.69
N LEU A 201 -5.03 15.65 -15.34
CA LEU A 201 -4.53 14.47 -16.04
C LEU A 201 -4.99 14.41 -17.50
N ALA A 202 -6.22 14.83 -17.79
CA ALA A 202 -6.72 14.93 -19.16
C ALA A 202 -5.96 15.99 -19.98
N GLU A 203 -5.61 17.13 -19.37
CA GLU A 203 -4.83 18.19 -20.01
C GLU A 203 -3.36 17.82 -20.26
N LEU A 204 -2.75 17.03 -19.36
CA LEU A 204 -1.36 16.59 -19.51
C LEU A 204 -1.14 15.64 -20.70
N ASN A 205 -2.21 15.04 -21.23
CA ASN A 205 -2.18 14.11 -22.36
C ASN A 205 -1.06 13.06 -22.25
N SER A 206 -0.94 12.47 -21.07
CA SER A 206 0.11 11.50 -20.72
C SER A 206 -0.49 10.12 -20.59
N ASP A 207 0.27 9.10 -20.99
CA ASP A 207 -0.17 7.71 -21.00
C ASP A 207 0.27 6.92 -19.75
N SER A 208 1.09 7.55 -18.90
CA SER A 208 1.79 6.89 -17.78
C SER A 208 2.21 7.89 -16.71
N MET A 209 2.18 7.47 -15.45
CA MET A 209 2.59 8.26 -14.30
C MET A 209 3.71 7.54 -13.58
N ILE A 210 4.71 8.28 -13.08
CA ILE A 210 5.61 7.71 -12.07
C ILE A 210 4.97 7.89 -10.70
N VAL A 211 4.67 6.79 -10.03
CA VAL A 211 4.31 6.79 -8.61
C VAL A 211 5.54 6.36 -7.83
N ALA A 212 5.97 7.16 -6.87
CA ALA A 212 7.05 6.82 -5.95
C ALA A 212 6.53 6.81 -4.51
N ASP A 213 6.39 5.62 -3.93
CA ASP A 213 6.05 5.40 -2.53
C ASP A 213 7.34 5.28 -1.71
N PHE A 214 7.61 6.32 -0.94
CA PHE A 214 8.75 6.37 -0.03
C PHE A 214 8.26 6.08 1.39
N GLY A 215 8.38 4.81 1.76
CA GLY A 215 7.93 4.25 3.02
C GLY A 215 8.99 4.31 4.12
N GLY A 216 8.69 3.62 5.23
CA GLY A 216 9.62 3.55 6.37
C GLY A 216 10.70 2.47 6.22
N MET A 217 10.46 1.43 5.43
CA MET A 217 11.46 0.40 5.13
C MET A 217 11.89 0.39 3.66
N THR A 218 10.93 0.54 2.77
CA THR A 218 11.14 0.44 1.33
C THR A 218 10.89 1.78 0.66
N ASP A 219 11.66 2.04 -0.39
CA ASP A 219 11.39 3.05 -1.38
C ASP A 219 11.02 2.30 -2.67
N ASP A 220 9.76 2.38 -3.09
CA ASP A 220 9.24 1.67 -4.25
C ASP A 220 8.70 2.68 -5.25
N ALA A 221 9.19 2.67 -6.49
CA ALA A 221 8.59 3.48 -7.55
C ALA A 221 8.30 2.66 -8.80
N ALA A 222 7.24 3.06 -9.51
CA ALA A 222 6.80 2.43 -10.73
C ALA A 222 6.26 3.42 -11.74
N VAL A 223 6.44 3.10 -13.02
CA VAL A 223 5.74 3.71 -14.15
C VAL A 223 4.44 2.96 -14.33
N VAL A 224 3.32 3.61 -14.02
CA VAL A 224 1.99 3.04 -14.07
C VAL A 224 1.22 3.66 -15.23
N PRO A 225 0.76 2.88 -16.21
CA PRO A 225 -0.04 3.39 -17.32
C PRO A 225 -1.35 4.06 -16.85
N TYR A 226 -1.75 5.16 -17.48
CA TYR A 226 -3.08 5.74 -17.36
C TYR A 226 -3.56 6.47 -18.65
N PRO A 227 -4.88 6.60 -18.91
CA PRO A 227 -5.95 5.97 -18.19
C PRO A 227 -5.86 4.46 -18.41
N ASP A 228 -5.61 3.72 -17.33
CA ASP A 228 -6.02 2.34 -17.31
C ASP A 228 -7.52 2.48 -17.43
N SER A 229 -8.06 2.20 -18.61
CA SER A 229 -9.49 1.99 -18.74
C SER A 229 -9.80 0.93 -17.70
N ILE A 230 -10.35 1.31 -16.54
CA ILE A 230 -10.73 0.37 -15.49
C ILE A 230 -11.57 -0.65 -16.23
N PRO A 231 -11.09 -1.90 -16.39
CA PRO A 231 -11.62 -2.70 -17.48
C PRO A 231 -13.11 -2.89 -17.21
N LEU A 232 -13.93 -2.79 -18.26
CA LEU A 232 -15.39 -2.87 -18.16
C LEU A 232 -15.86 -4.16 -17.46
N ARG A 233 -14.99 -5.18 -17.45
CA ARG A 233 -15.05 -6.39 -16.62
C ARG A 233 -13.93 -6.34 -15.56
N TYR A 234 -14.13 -6.94 -14.38
CA TYR A 234 -12.97 -7.19 -13.51
C TYR A 234 -11.94 -8.02 -14.28
N PRO A 235 -10.67 -7.58 -14.39
CA PRO A 235 -9.63 -8.49 -14.82
C PRO A 235 -9.63 -9.69 -13.87
N GLU A 236 -9.38 -10.87 -14.42
CA GLU A 236 -9.04 -12.00 -13.57
C GLU A 236 -7.71 -11.72 -12.88
N GLU A 237 -7.50 -12.34 -11.73
CA GLU A 237 -6.36 -11.99 -10.88
C GLU A 237 -5.02 -12.25 -11.59
N GLU A 238 -4.94 -13.32 -12.38
CA GLU A 238 -3.80 -13.63 -13.24
C GLU A 238 -3.55 -12.57 -14.31
N GLU A 239 -4.60 -11.97 -14.88
CA GLU A 239 -4.50 -10.90 -15.89
C GLU A 239 -3.94 -9.63 -15.25
N LEU A 240 -4.44 -9.27 -14.06
CA LEU A 240 -3.94 -8.11 -13.33
C LEU A 240 -2.48 -8.30 -12.87
N GLU A 241 -2.15 -9.47 -12.37
CA GLU A 241 -0.78 -9.81 -11.95
C GLU A 241 0.19 -9.78 -13.15
N LEU A 242 -0.23 -10.26 -14.33
CA LEU A 242 0.54 -10.17 -15.56
C LEU A 242 0.78 -8.72 -15.98
N LEU A 243 -0.22 -7.84 -15.85
CA LEU A 243 -0.10 -6.42 -16.14
C LEU A 243 0.86 -5.74 -15.17
N ASP A 244 0.73 -6.02 -13.88
CA ASP A 244 1.59 -5.43 -12.85
C ASP A 244 3.06 -5.86 -13.02
N ARG A 245 3.32 -7.13 -13.38
CA ARG A 245 4.68 -7.62 -13.69
C ARG A 245 5.32 -6.97 -14.92
N ARG A 246 4.53 -6.39 -15.82
CA ARG A 246 5.04 -5.69 -17.01
C ARG A 246 5.35 -4.23 -16.73
N MET A 247 4.94 -3.70 -15.58
CA MET A 247 5.26 -2.32 -15.22
C MET A 247 6.75 -2.16 -14.96
N LEU A 248 7.29 -1.02 -15.37
CA LEU A 248 8.65 -0.63 -15.00
C LEU A 248 8.63 -0.22 -13.54
N HIS A 249 9.38 -0.92 -12.70
CA HIS A 249 9.49 -0.60 -11.29
C HIS A 249 10.92 -0.73 -10.80
N ASN A 250 11.26 0.08 -9.80
CA ASN A 250 12.52 0.02 -9.07
C ASN A 250 12.23 0.15 -7.59
N SER A 251 12.92 -0.68 -6.80
CA SER A 251 12.73 -0.74 -5.35
C SER A 251 14.06 -0.81 -4.62
N SER A 252 14.13 -0.17 -3.47
CA SER A 252 15.30 -0.23 -2.58
C SER A 252 14.89 -0.30 -1.11
N TYR A 253 15.71 -0.99 -0.31
CA TYR A 253 15.55 -1.10 1.15
C TYR A 253 16.16 0.12 1.86
N THR A 254 15.74 1.32 1.47
CA THR A 254 16.32 2.60 1.92
C THR A 254 15.32 3.57 2.53
N GLY A 255 14.19 3.07 3.04
CA GLY A 255 13.17 3.87 3.72
C GLY A 255 13.68 4.53 5.02
N SER A 256 12.81 5.20 5.78
CA SER A 256 13.21 5.95 7.00
C SER A 256 14.03 5.18 8.04
N MET A 257 13.96 3.85 8.09
CA MET A 257 14.73 3.01 9.00
C MET A 257 16.21 2.90 8.63
N SER A 258 16.58 3.07 7.36
CA SER A 258 17.98 3.23 6.98
C SER A 258 18.54 4.51 7.61
N ALA A 259 17.72 5.56 7.74
CA ALA A 259 18.09 6.76 8.46
C ALA A 259 18.28 6.51 9.96
N ASP A 260 17.56 5.58 10.62
CA ASP A 260 17.80 5.21 12.03
C ASP A 260 19.14 4.46 12.22
N ALA A 261 19.47 3.53 11.32
CA ALA A 261 20.75 2.80 11.34
C ALA A 261 21.93 3.71 10.99
N GLU A 262 21.77 4.57 9.99
CA GLU A 262 22.74 5.61 9.64
C GLU A 262 22.84 6.69 10.72
N PHE A 263 21.73 7.07 11.38
CA PHE A 263 21.74 8.02 12.50
C PHE A 263 22.51 7.47 13.70
N ARG A 264 22.37 6.17 13.99
CA ARG A 264 23.23 5.48 14.97
C ARG A 264 24.69 5.46 14.55
N ALA A 265 24.99 5.20 13.27
CA ALA A 265 26.34 5.29 12.74
C ALA A 265 26.91 6.73 12.76
N LEU A 266 26.06 7.75 12.67
CA LEU A 266 26.44 9.16 12.65
C LEU A 266 26.64 9.78 14.03
N LEU A 267 25.88 9.32 15.03
CA LEU A 267 26.23 9.53 16.44
C LEU A 267 27.66 9.04 16.73
N LEU A 268 28.13 8.03 15.98
CA LEU A 268 29.49 7.49 16.08
C LEU A 268 30.50 8.17 15.13
N GLN A 269 30.09 8.76 14.00
CA GLN A 269 30.98 9.27 12.94
C GLN A 269 31.03 10.81 12.77
N LYS A 270 30.35 11.60 13.60
CA LYS A 270 30.31 13.09 13.51
C LYS A 270 29.78 13.66 12.17
N GLY A 271 29.07 12.89 11.34
CA GLY A 271 28.40 13.48 10.18
C GLY A 271 27.13 14.25 10.58
N THR A 272 26.69 15.17 9.74
CA THR A 272 25.52 16.02 10.05
C THR A 272 24.22 15.37 9.56
N LEU A 273 23.12 15.57 10.29
CA LEU A 273 21.76 15.19 9.85
C LEU A 273 21.48 15.64 8.39
N LYS A 274 22.01 16.80 8.00
CA LYS A 274 21.92 17.33 6.64
C LYS A 274 22.50 16.36 5.59
N GLN A 275 23.67 15.77 5.86
CA GLN A 275 24.31 14.83 4.92
C GLN A 275 23.48 13.56 4.71
N ILE A 276 22.75 13.07 5.72
CA ILE A 276 21.83 11.93 5.57
C ILE A 276 20.71 12.31 4.61
N PHE A 277 20.04 13.43 4.88
CA PHE A 277 18.92 13.85 4.06
C PHE A 277 19.36 14.12 2.62
N ASP A 278 20.52 14.74 2.42
CA ASP A 278 21.06 15.00 1.09
C ASP A 278 21.36 13.68 0.34
N LYS A 279 21.93 12.66 1.00
CA LYS A 279 22.15 11.32 0.42
C LYS A 279 20.84 10.59 0.12
N SER A 280 19.86 10.66 1.04
CA SER A 280 18.54 10.04 0.83
C SER A 280 17.79 10.70 -0.32
N ALA A 281 17.86 12.04 -0.43
CA ALA A 281 17.30 12.79 -1.54
C ALA A 281 17.95 12.41 -2.87
N GLU A 282 19.28 12.24 -2.87
CA GLU A 282 20.05 11.82 -4.03
C GLU A 282 19.61 10.44 -4.52
N ALA A 283 19.54 9.46 -3.63
CA ALA A 283 19.11 8.10 -3.96
C ALA A 283 17.69 8.07 -4.55
N LYS A 284 16.75 8.78 -3.92
CA LYS A 284 15.35 8.85 -4.37
C LYS A 284 15.18 9.56 -5.71
N ALA A 285 15.89 10.67 -5.91
CA ALA A 285 15.90 11.36 -7.19
C ALA A 285 16.49 10.48 -8.31
N SER A 286 17.59 9.77 -8.04
CA SER A 286 18.19 8.86 -9.01
C SER A 286 17.28 7.67 -9.36
N LEU A 287 16.53 7.15 -8.39
CA LEU A 287 15.55 6.09 -8.60
C LEU A 287 14.41 6.53 -9.53
N ILE A 288 13.86 7.73 -9.32
CA ILE A 288 12.82 8.31 -10.19
C ILE A 288 13.38 8.65 -11.58
N GLU A 289 14.56 9.25 -11.65
CA GLU A 289 15.22 9.61 -12.91
C GLU A 289 15.48 8.38 -13.79
N ALA A 290 16.00 7.30 -13.19
CA ALA A 290 16.23 6.05 -13.92
C ALA A 290 14.93 5.48 -14.51
N LEU A 291 13.83 5.51 -13.75
CA LEU A 291 12.52 5.09 -14.25
C LEU A 291 12.01 5.99 -15.36
N PHE A 292 12.19 7.31 -15.24
CA PHE A 292 11.80 8.25 -16.29
C PHE A 292 12.56 8.00 -17.60
N GLN A 293 13.88 7.81 -17.53
CA GLN A 293 14.72 7.49 -18.69
C GLN A 293 14.34 6.14 -19.32
N GLN A 294 14.05 5.13 -18.50
CA GLN A 294 13.61 3.81 -18.98
C GLN A 294 12.21 3.85 -19.60
N ALA A 295 11.29 4.65 -19.03
CA ALA A 295 9.97 4.88 -19.60
C ALA A 295 10.08 5.50 -21.00
N ALA A 296 10.92 6.53 -21.13
CA ALA A 296 11.16 7.22 -22.40
C ALA A 296 11.76 6.28 -23.47
N SER A 297 12.70 5.39 -23.09
CA SER A 297 13.28 4.42 -24.04
C SER A 297 12.27 3.37 -24.53
N LEU A 298 11.24 3.11 -23.74
CA LEU A 298 10.10 2.25 -24.07
C LEU A 298 8.90 3.04 -24.63
N GLN A 299 9.10 4.31 -24.99
CA GLN A 299 8.12 5.19 -25.61
C GLN A 299 6.88 5.49 -24.74
N HIS A 300 6.99 5.32 -23.42
CA HIS A 300 5.98 5.82 -22.49
C HIS A 300 6.04 7.34 -22.37
N ASN A 301 4.89 8.00 -22.48
CA ASN A 301 4.75 9.44 -22.31
C ASN A 301 4.44 9.80 -20.84
N VAL A 302 5.48 9.93 -20.03
CA VAL A 302 5.36 10.34 -18.62
C VAL A 302 5.38 11.85 -18.48
N LYS A 303 4.26 12.44 -18.04
CA LYS A 303 4.18 13.89 -17.74
C LYS A 303 3.87 14.20 -16.28
N CYS A 304 3.65 13.19 -15.44
CA CYS A 304 3.35 13.36 -14.03
C CYS A 304 4.21 12.43 -13.14
N ILE A 305 4.68 12.98 -12.01
CA ILE A 305 5.25 12.25 -10.88
C ILE A 305 4.38 12.49 -9.64
N VAL A 306 4.11 11.42 -8.89
CA VAL A 306 3.40 11.48 -7.61
C VAL A 306 4.27 10.85 -6.53
N LEU A 307 4.45 11.59 -5.43
CA LEU A 307 5.22 11.14 -4.27
C LEU A 307 4.25 10.77 -3.15
N THR A 308 4.36 9.54 -2.65
CA THR A 308 3.51 8.99 -1.58
C THR A 308 4.36 8.36 -0.48
N GLY A 309 3.71 7.79 0.53
CA GLY A 309 4.38 7.18 1.67
C GLY A 309 4.66 8.16 2.81
N GLY A 310 5.00 7.61 3.99
CA GLY A 310 5.25 8.42 5.18
C GLY A 310 6.45 9.35 5.04
N PHE A 311 7.42 9.00 4.19
CA PHE A 311 8.63 9.77 3.99
C PHE A 311 8.42 10.96 3.05
N SER A 312 7.43 10.89 2.14
CA SER A 312 7.01 12.03 1.31
C SER A 312 6.45 13.20 2.13
N LEU A 313 6.12 13.00 3.41
CA LEU A 313 5.66 14.06 4.31
C LEU A 313 6.79 14.95 4.84
N ASN A 314 8.05 14.53 4.67
CA ASN A 314 9.19 15.38 5.01
C ASN A 314 9.35 16.44 3.90
N LEU A 315 8.70 17.59 4.09
CA LEU A 315 8.67 18.70 3.12
C LEU A 315 10.06 19.14 2.66
N ARG A 316 11.07 19.09 3.55
CA ARG A 316 12.45 19.45 3.21
C ARG A 316 13.05 18.45 2.24
N LEU A 317 12.92 17.16 2.54
CA LEU A 317 13.44 16.10 1.69
C LEU A 317 12.71 16.09 0.35
N GLU A 318 11.40 16.19 0.36
CA GLU A 318 10.58 16.27 -0.84
C GLU A 318 11.03 17.44 -1.73
N ALA A 319 11.21 18.63 -1.15
CA ALA A 319 11.72 19.79 -1.89
C ALA A 319 13.11 19.52 -2.48
N GLN A 320 13.98 18.80 -1.77
CA GLN A 320 15.30 18.41 -2.29
C GLN A 320 15.20 17.40 -3.45
N VAL A 321 14.33 16.39 -3.35
CA VAL A 321 14.07 15.42 -4.44
C VAL A 321 13.52 16.15 -5.67
N LYS A 322 12.46 16.98 -5.49
CA LYS A 322 11.88 17.81 -6.55
C LYS A 322 12.91 18.73 -7.19
N LYS A 323 13.75 19.39 -6.39
CA LYS A 323 14.83 20.26 -6.88
C LYS A 323 15.83 19.48 -7.74
N LYS A 324 16.35 18.36 -7.23
CA LYS A 324 17.32 17.52 -7.97
C LYS A 324 16.74 17.02 -9.29
N LEU A 325 15.50 16.54 -9.29
CA LEU A 325 14.84 16.08 -10.52
C LEU A 325 14.68 17.20 -11.54
N ARG A 326 14.29 18.41 -11.13
CA ARG A 326 14.21 19.57 -12.03
C ARG A 326 15.58 19.98 -12.59
N GLU A 327 16.63 19.91 -11.78
CA GLU A 327 18.00 20.22 -12.22
C GLU A 327 18.52 19.19 -13.26
N ARG A 328 18.21 17.90 -13.05
CA ARG A 328 18.68 16.81 -13.92
C ARG A 328 17.87 16.66 -15.20
N LEU A 329 16.54 16.72 -15.10
CA LEU A 329 15.62 16.54 -16.23
C LEU A 329 15.32 17.85 -16.96
N GLN A 330 15.64 19.00 -16.37
CA GLN A 330 15.49 20.33 -16.97
C GLN A 330 14.07 20.54 -17.55
N GLY A 331 13.95 20.92 -18.83
CA GLY A 331 12.67 21.16 -19.51
C GLY A 331 11.79 19.93 -19.67
N ASP A 332 12.36 18.72 -19.49
CA ASP A 332 11.63 17.45 -19.61
C ASP A 332 11.09 16.96 -18.27
N CYS A 333 11.33 17.69 -17.17
CA CYS A 333 10.89 17.29 -15.84
C CYS A 333 9.35 17.21 -15.76
N PRO A 334 8.77 16.03 -15.45
CA PRO A 334 7.33 15.89 -15.25
C PRO A 334 6.78 16.83 -14.18
N VAL A 335 5.51 17.19 -14.29
CA VAL A 335 4.86 17.94 -13.20
C VAL A 335 4.68 17.04 -11.99
N PHE A 336 4.82 17.62 -10.80
CA PHE A 336 4.54 16.91 -9.55
C PHE A 336 3.10 17.17 -9.17
N LEU A 337 2.30 16.11 -9.11
CA LEU A 337 0.94 16.18 -8.57
C LEU A 337 0.92 15.64 -7.15
N GLU A 338 0.05 16.21 -6.32
CA GLU A 338 -0.07 15.88 -4.91
C GLU A 338 -1.47 15.37 -4.62
N THR A 339 -1.57 14.26 -3.89
CA THR A 339 -2.86 13.75 -3.39
C THR A 339 -3.34 14.60 -2.21
N PHE A 340 -4.65 14.67 -1.97
CA PHE A 340 -5.21 15.40 -0.83
C PHE A 340 -4.70 14.90 0.53
N ASP A 341 -4.53 13.59 0.72
CA ASP A 341 -3.76 13.02 1.84
C ASP A 341 -2.83 11.90 1.37
N ARG A 342 -1.53 12.22 1.30
CA ARG A 342 -0.47 11.31 0.84
C ARG A 342 -0.32 10.05 1.69
N ARG A 343 -0.82 10.07 2.93
CA ARG A 343 -0.80 8.89 3.82
C ARG A 343 -1.92 7.92 3.52
N LEU A 344 -2.98 8.38 2.87
CA LEU A 344 -4.20 7.63 2.65
C LEU A 344 -4.42 7.32 1.17
N ALA A 345 -3.63 7.91 0.26
CA ALA A 345 -3.73 7.71 -1.18
C ALA A 345 -3.81 6.24 -1.61
N VAL A 346 -3.03 5.36 -0.98
CA VAL A 346 -3.07 3.90 -1.24
C VAL A 346 -4.41 3.30 -0.82
N CYS A 347 -4.87 3.53 0.41
CA CYS A 347 -6.16 3.04 0.90
C CYS A 347 -7.36 3.62 0.13
N THR A 348 -7.33 4.92 -0.15
CA THR A 348 -8.33 5.61 -0.99
C THR A 348 -8.42 4.92 -2.34
N GLY A 349 -7.28 4.68 -2.97
CA GLY A 349 -7.18 4.01 -4.26
C GLY A 349 -7.76 2.61 -4.25
N ALA A 350 -7.46 1.84 -3.22
CA ALA A 350 -7.98 0.49 -3.04
C ALA A 350 -9.52 0.45 -2.95
N VAL A 351 -10.11 1.44 -2.29
CA VAL A 351 -11.55 1.62 -2.23
C VAL A 351 -12.11 2.03 -3.60
N LEU A 352 -11.56 3.09 -4.20
CA LEU A 352 -12.05 3.67 -5.45
C LEU A 352 -11.94 2.70 -6.63
N TRP A 353 -10.90 1.87 -6.64
CA TRP A 353 -10.68 0.87 -7.70
C TRP A 353 -11.83 -0.14 -7.76
N ARG A 354 -12.50 -0.38 -6.62
CA ARG A 354 -13.65 -1.29 -6.54
C ARG A 354 -14.95 -0.68 -7.04
N LEU A 355 -15.09 0.65 -7.02
CA LEU A 355 -16.37 1.35 -7.21
C LEU A 355 -17.03 1.17 -8.58
N PRO A 356 -16.32 1.34 -9.72
CA PRO A 356 -16.97 1.26 -11.04
C PRO A 356 -17.71 -0.06 -11.26
N HIS A 357 -17.17 -1.14 -10.72
CA HIS A 357 -17.72 -2.47 -10.84
C HIS A 357 -18.90 -2.75 -9.89
N LEU A 358 -19.00 -2.02 -8.77
CA LEU A 358 -20.17 -2.05 -7.89
C LEU A 358 -21.32 -1.26 -8.51
N LEU A 359 -21.03 -0.06 -9.03
CA LEU A 359 -22.01 0.82 -9.67
C LEU A 359 -22.61 0.18 -10.92
N ARG A 360 -21.80 -0.47 -11.77
CA ARG A 360 -22.32 -1.11 -12.99
C ARG A 360 -23.33 -2.21 -12.70
N ARG A 361 -23.11 -3.02 -11.66
CA ARG A 361 -24.07 -4.06 -11.28
C ARG A 361 -25.40 -3.50 -10.79
N LEU A 362 -25.39 -2.30 -10.20
CA LEU A 362 -26.63 -1.62 -9.83
C LEU A 362 -27.40 -1.19 -11.08
N ILE A 363 -26.71 -0.72 -12.12
CA ILE A 363 -27.32 -0.36 -13.41
C ILE A 363 -27.87 -1.61 -14.11
N ASP A 364 -27.04 -2.64 -14.29
CA ASP A 364 -27.45 -3.92 -14.92
C ASP A 364 -28.60 -4.62 -14.15
N SER A 365 -28.78 -4.29 -12.86
CA SER A 365 -29.90 -4.81 -12.03
C SER A 365 -31.21 -4.05 -12.15
N GLN A 366 -31.19 -2.80 -12.59
CA GLN A 366 -32.40 -1.99 -12.78
C GLN A 366 -33.06 -2.27 -14.14
N ASP A 367 -32.28 -2.82 -15.08
CA ASP A 367 -32.73 -3.17 -16.44
C ASP A 367 -33.18 -4.63 -16.60
N ALA A 368 -33.16 -5.43 -15.52
CA ALA A 368 -33.59 -6.83 -15.46
C ALA A 368 -34.76 -7.01 -14.50
#